data_AF-A0A161XY34-F1
#
_entry.id   AF-A0A161XY34-F1
#
_cell.length_a   1.000
_cell.length_b   1.000
_cell.length_c   1.000
_cell.angle_alpha   90.00
_cell.angle_beta   90.00
_cell.angle_gamma   90.00
#
_symmetry.space_group_name_H-M   'P 1'
#
loop_
_entity.id
_entity.type
_entity.pdbx_description
1 polymer ?
#
loop_
_entity_poly.entity_id
_entity_poly.type
_entity_poly.pdbx_seq_one_letter_code
_entity_poly.pdbx_strand_id
1 'polypeptide(L)'
;MMMQLLLSSENDGFLCPIPQYHLYSASITLHGGTLVPYYLDEATGWGLEMSELKKQLEDAKSKGITVKALIFINPSNATGQDVNLLYNSHHKSLHVLSEENQRDIVKFCKNEGLVLLADEVHQGNVYVPEKEIHSFKFQESCQVDELQRD
;
A
#
# COMPACT_ATOMS: atom_id res chain seq x y z
N MET A 1 -6.94 -1.68 -16.04
CA MET A 1 -6.36 -0.62 -16.90
C MET A 1 -4.98 -0.17 -16.43
N MET A 2 -4.78 0.21 -15.15
CA MET A 2 -3.46 0.66 -14.68
C MET A 2 -2.37 -0.42 -14.75
N MET A 3 -2.67 -1.67 -14.37
CA MET A 3 -1.70 -2.78 -14.46
C MET A 3 -1.20 -3.03 -15.88
N GLN A 4 -2.09 -2.92 -16.86
CA GLN A 4 -1.76 -3.09 -18.28
C GLN A 4 -0.79 -2.01 -18.80
N LEU A 5 -0.82 -0.81 -18.23
CA LEU A 5 0.08 0.28 -18.61
C LEU A 5 1.50 0.06 -18.07
N LEU A 6 1.60 -0.49 -16.86
CA LEU A 6 2.86 -0.65 -16.14
C LEU A 6 3.59 -1.97 -16.47
N LEU A 7 2.86 -2.98 -16.94
CA LEU A 7 3.41 -4.27 -17.35
C LEU A 7 3.94 -4.21 -18.77
N SER A 8 5.25 -4.37 -18.90
CA SER A 8 5.99 -4.50 -20.16
C SER A 8 6.53 -5.91 -20.40
N SER A 9 6.63 -6.72 -19.34
CA SER A 9 7.17 -8.08 -19.34
C SER A 9 6.53 -8.92 -18.23
N GLU A 10 6.59 -10.25 -18.36
CA GLU A 10 6.15 -11.18 -17.32
C GLU A 10 7.00 -11.12 -16.04
N ASN A 11 8.24 -10.62 -16.18
CA ASN A 11 9.16 -10.38 -15.06
C ASN A 11 8.85 -9.07 -14.32
N ASP A 12 7.85 -8.29 -14.75
CA ASP A 12 7.47 -7.07 -14.06
C ASP A 12 6.59 -7.41 -12.85
N GLY A 13 6.90 -6.77 -11.72
CA GLY A 13 6.27 -7.07 -10.44
C GLY A 13 5.59 -5.88 -9.77
N PHE A 14 4.66 -6.18 -8.87
CA PHE A 14 3.99 -5.20 -8.02
C PHE A 14 4.10 -5.60 -6.56
N LEU A 15 4.58 -4.67 -5.72
CA LEU A 15 4.50 -4.81 -4.26
C LEU A 15 3.03 -4.69 -3.85
N CYS A 16 2.49 -5.70 -3.17
CA CYS A 16 1.08 -5.79 -2.82
C CYS A 16 0.92 -6.20 -1.35
N PRO A 17 0.04 -5.56 -0.56
CA PRO A 17 -0.14 -5.87 0.85
C PRO A 17 -0.69 -7.28 1.03
N ILE A 18 -0.30 -7.95 2.10
CA ILE A 18 -0.94 -9.16 2.61
C ILE A 18 -1.32 -8.89 4.07
N PRO A 19 -2.59 -9.08 4.45
CA PRO A 19 -3.74 -9.53 3.63
C PRO A 19 -4.27 -8.43 2.68
N GLN A 20 -4.92 -8.85 1.57
CA GLN A 20 -5.59 -7.93 0.63
C GLN A 20 -6.82 -8.56 -0.04
N TYR A 21 -7.74 -7.71 -0.50
CA TYR A 21 -8.86 -8.11 -1.34
C TYR A 21 -8.37 -8.55 -2.72
N HIS A 22 -8.72 -9.76 -3.16
CA HIS A 22 -8.21 -10.46 -4.36
C HIS A 22 -8.21 -9.70 -5.70
N LEU A 23 -8.72 -8.46 -5.78
CA LEU A 23 -8.71 -7.64 -6.99
C LEU A 23 -7.30 -7.42 -7.54
N TYR A 24 -6.33 -7.04 -6.70
CA TYR A 24 -4.98 -6.76 -7.19
C TYR A 24 -4.26 -8.03 -7.62
N SER A 25 -4.31 -9.09 -6.82
CA SER A 25 -3.73 -10.38 -7.20
C SER A 25 -4.35 -10.92 -8.49
N ALA A 26 -5.68 -10.92 -8.61
CA ALA A 26 -6.35 -11.35 -9.84
C ALA A 26 -5.97 -10.47 -11.04
N SER A 27 -5.91 -9.15 -10.87
CA SER A 27 -5.54 -8.24 -11.95
C SER A 27 -4.07 -8.40 -12.37
N ILE A 28 -3.15 -8.60 -11.43
CA ILE A 28 -1.73 -8.81 -11.73
C ILE A 28 -1.57 -10.10 -12.54
N THR A 29 -2.15 -11.21 -12.06
CA THR A 29 -2.10 -12.50 -12.75
C THR A 29 -2.75 -12.44 -14.14
N LEU A 30 -3.91 -11.79 -14.27
CA LEU A 30 -4.63 -11.68 -15.55
C LEU A 30 -3.81 -10.98 -16.64
N HIS A 31 -2.95 -10.02 -16.25
CA HIS A 31 -2.13 -9.27 -17.18
C HIS A 31 -0.70 -9.82 -17.29
N GLY A 32 -0.42 -10.99 -16.69
CA GLY A 32 0.87 -11.68 -16.77
C GLY A 32 1.96 -11.10 -15.87
N GLY A 33 1.63 -10.29 -14.88
CA GLY A 33 2.60 -9.73 -13.93
C GLY A 33 2.90 -10.65 -12.76
N THR A 34 3.93 -10.30 -12.00
CA THR A 34 4.32 -11.00 -10.77
C THR A 34 3.82 -10.25 -9.52
N LEU A 35 3.14 -10.96 -8.62
CA LEU A 35 2.79 -10.42 -7.31
C LEU A 35 3.99 -10.55 -6.37
N VAL A 36 4.43 -9.44 -5.80
CA VAL A 36 5.47 -9.38 -4.76
C VAL A 36 4.77 -9.04 -3.44
N PRO A 37 4.60 -10.00 -2.51
CA PRO A 37 3.85 -9.75 -1.29
C PRO A 37 4.69 -8.94 -0.30
N TYR A 38 4.07 -7.98 0.40
CA TYR A 38 4.61 -7.44 1.65
C TYR A 38 3.60 -7.61 2.77
N TYR A 39 4.08 -7.94 3.96
CA TYR A 39 3.21 -8.35 5.07
C TYR A 39 2.94 -7.18 6.01
N LEU A 40 1.67 -6.97 6.33
CA LEU A 40 1.25 -6.06 7.38
C LEU A 40 1.37 -6.76 8.74
N ASP A 41 1.84 -6.04 9.75
CA ASP A 41 2.04 -6.59 11.08
C ASP A 41 0.76 -6.49 11.92
N GLU A 42 0.10 -7.64 12.12
CA GLU A 42 -1.11 -7.76 12.94
C GLU A 42 -0.88 -7.31 14.39
N ALA A 43 0.31 -7.55 14.96
CA ALA A 43 0.61 -7.22 16.36
C ALA A 43 0.63 -5.70 16.61
N THR A 44 0.99 -4.91 15.61
CA THR A 44 0.93 -3.44 15.62
C THR A 44 -0.37 -2.89 15.02
N GLY A 45 -1.39 -3.74 14.87
CA GLY A 45 -2.70 -3.34 14.35
C GLY A 45 -2.72 -3.17 12.84
N TRP A 46 -2.01 -4.06 12.12
CA TRP A 46 -1.84 -4.09 10.67
C TRP A 46 -0.98 -2.94 10.12
N GLY A 47 0.07 -2.59 10.87
CA GLY A 47 1.05 -1.58 10.48
C GLY A 47 1.95 -2.01 9.33
N LEU A 48 2.42 -1.04 8.55
CA LEU A 48 3.41 -1.25 7.49
C LEU A 48 4.80 -0.84 7.96
N GLU A 49 5.73 -1.79 8.00
CA GLU A 49 7.14 -1.51 8.29
C GLU A 49 7.96 -1.29 7.01
N MET A 50 8.79 -0.24 7.01
CA MET A 50 9.67 0.06 5.88
C MET A 50 10.77 -0.98 5.67
N SER A 51 11.18 -1.68 6.73
CA SER A 51 12.10 -2.82 6.70
C SER A 51 11.55 -3.95 5.83
N GLU A 52 10.26 -4.25 5.96
CA GLU A 52 9.57 -5.29 5.22
C GLU A 52 9.46 -4.94 3.73
N LEU A 53 9.10 -3.70 3.39
CA LEU A 53 9.08 -3.26 1.98
C LEU A 53 10.44 -3.42 1.31
N LYS A 54 11.52 -2.99 1.98
CA LYS A 54 12.89 -3.11 1.47
C LYS A 54 13.27 -4.57 1.26
N LYS A 55 12.98 -5.42 2.25
CA LYS A 55 13.28 -6.86 2.19
C LYS A 55 12.58 -7.53 1.00
N GLN A 56 11.29 -7.26 0.79
CA GLN A 56 10.53 -7.88 -0.30
C GLN A 56 10.96 -7.36 -1.67
N LEU A 57 11.31 -6.08 -1.75
CA LEU A 57 11.88 -5.50 -2.98
C LEU A 57 13.21 -6.17 -3.35
N GLU A 58 14.13 -6.32 -2.39
CA GLU A 58 15.43 -6.96 -2.65
C GLU A 58 15.31 -8.44 -2.98
N ASP A 59 14.41 -9.17 -2.29
CA ASP A 59 14.11 -10.57 -2.63
C ASP A 59 13.55 -10.69 -4.06
N ALA A 60 12.63 -9.81 -4.46
CA ALA A 60 12.11 -9.78 -5.82
C ALA A 60 13.21 -9.48 -6.87
N LYS A 61 14.06 -8.48 -6.61
CA LYS A 61 15.22 -8.17 -7.47
C LYS A 61 16.14 -9.38 -7.62
N SER A 62 16.41 -10.11 -6.53
CA SER A 62 17.27 -11.31 -6.55
C SER A 62 16.71 -12.45 -7.41
N LYS A 63 15.37 -12.49 -7.58
CA LYS A 63 14.65 -13.44 -8.42
C LYS A 63 14.50 -12.97 -9.88
N GLY A 64 15.10 -11.83 -10.24
CA GLY A 64 15.00 -11.25 -11.59
C GLY A 64 13.70 -10.49 -11.86
N ILE A 65 12.91 -10.19 -10.81
CA ILE A 65 11.66 -9.45 -10.94
C ILE A 65 11.96 -7.95 -10.92
N THR A 66 11.47 -7.23 -11.93
CA THR A 66 11.53 -5.77 -11.98
C THR A 66 10.27 -5.18 -11.36
N VAL A 67 10.35 -4.77 -10.10
CA VAL A 67 9.20 -4.16 -9.42
C VAL A 67 8.92 -2.78 -10.02
N LYS A 68 7.70 -2.55 -10.48
CA LYS A 68 7.27 -1.30 -11.15
C LYS A 68 6.50 -0.36 -10.24
N ALA A 69 5.77 -0.94 -9.28
CA ALA A 69 4.86 -0.18 -8.45
C ALA A 69 4.69 -0.80 -7.07
N LEU A 70 4.37 0.07 -6.13
CA LEU A 70 3.87 -0.28 -4.81
C LEU A 70 2.37 0.02 -4.76
N ILE A 71 1.58 -1.01 -4.55
CA ILE A 71 0.15 -0.91 -4.30
C ILE A 71 -0.03 -0.72 -2.80
N PHE A 72 -0.85 0.25 -2.46
CA PHE A 72 -1.15 0.58 -1.08
C PHE A 72 -2.65 0.83 -0.95
N ILE A 73 -3.28 0.38 0.15
CA ILE A 73 -4.75 0.46 0.35
C ILE A 73 -5.02 1.14 1.70
N ASN A 74 -5.66 2.32 1.68
CA ASN A 74 -5.93 3.11 2.89
C ASN A 74 -7.20 3.97 2.80
N PRO A 75 -8.16 3.79 3.71
CA PRO A 75 -8.15 2.80 4.78
C PRO A 75 -8.18 1.37 4.25
N SER A 76 -7.44 0.47 4.90
CA SER A 76 -7.36 -0.93 4.48
C SER A 76 -8.78 -1.50 4.37
N ASN A 77 -9.13 -2.02 3.20
CA ASN A 77 -10.37 -2.75 3.00
C ASN A 77 -10.24 -4.04 3.80
N ALA A 78 -11.00 -4.13 4.90
CA ALA A 78 -11.07 -5.22 5.88
C ALA A 78 -9.94 -6.25 5.72
N THR A 79 -8.95 -6.20 6.61
CA THR A 79 -8.06 -7.32 6.93
C THR A 79 -8.90 -8.60 7.07
N GLY A 80 -9.09 -9.29 5.96
CA GLY A 80 -10.02 -10.40 5.85
C GLY A 80 -11.49 -10.02 6.01
N GLN A 81 -12.32 -10.72 5.25
CA GLN A 81 -13.69 -11.01 5.64
C GLN A 81 -13.71 -11.79 6.96
N ASP A 82 -13.48 -11.15 8.10
CA ASP A 82 -13.99 -11.69 9.37
C ASP A 82 -15.38 -11.12 9.61
N VAL A 83 -16.31 -11.64 8.80
CA VAL A 83 -17.75 -11.51 9.02
C VAL A 83 -18.16 -12.09 10.39
N ASN A 84 -17.29 -12.84 11.06
CA ASN A 84 -17.46 -13.29 12.45
C ASN A 84 -17.10 -12.25 13.51
N LEU A 85 -16.33 -11.21 13.20
CA LEU A 85 -16.02 -10.13 14.15
C LEU A 85 -17.05 -8.98 14.11
N LEU A 86 -17.98 -9.02 13.15
CA LEU A 86 -19.02 -7.99 13.00
C LEU A 86 -20.09 -8.02 14.10
N TYR A 87 -20.20 -9.10 14.88
CA TYR A 87 -21.23 -9.23 15.92
C TYR A 87 -20.72 -9.08 17.36
N ASN A 88 -19.41 -9.19 17.60
CA ASN A 88 -18.83 -9.10 18.94
C ASN A 88 -17.48 -8.40 18.88
N SER A 89 -17.45 -7.07 18.77
CA SER A 89 -16.47 -6.22 19.46
C SER A 89 -16.50 -4.79 18.94
N HIS A 90 -16.27 -3.86 19.84
CA HIS A 90 -15.93 -2.45 19.61
C HIS A 90 -14.59 -2.25 18.83
N HIS A 91 -14.15 -3.23 18.04
CA HIS A 91 -12.88 -3.22 17.30
C HIS A 91 -13.13 -3.22 15.79
N LYS A 92 -13.72 -2.14 15.26
CA LYS A 92 -13.56 -1.81 13.84
C LYS A 92 -12.13 -1.31 13.64
N SER A 93 -11.17 -2.23 13.50
CA SER A 93 -9.76 -1.89 13.28
C SER A 93 -9.57 -1.48 11.82
N LEU A 94 -10.03 -0.28 11.47
CA LEU A 94 -9.62 0.37 10.24
C LEU A 94 -8.19 0.86 10.48
N HIS A 95 -7.22 0.18 9.88
CA HIS A 95 -5.85 0.69 9.89
C HIS A 95 -5.79 1.94 9.01
N VAL A 96 -5.32 3.03 9.61
CA VAL A 96 -5.06 4.31 8.95
C VAL A 96 -3.61 4.61 9.27
N LEU A 97 -2.81 4.80 8.23
CA LEU A 97 -1.39 5.12 8.40
C LEU A 97 -1.21 6.49 9.06
N SER A 98 -0.16 6.60 9.87
CA SER A 98 0.33 7.91 10.31
C SER A 98 0.92 8.68 9.13
N GLU A 99 0.88 10.01 9.20
CA GLU A 99 1.49 10.89 8.20
C GLU A 99 3.00 10.62 8.05
N GLU A 100 3.70 10.32 9.14
CA GLU A 100 5.12 9.95 9.10
C GLU A 100 5.36 8.71 8.23
N ASN A 101 4.55 7.66 8.42
CA ASN A 101 4.69 6.43 7.64
C ASN A 101 4.33 6.65 6.17
N GLN A 102 3.31 7.46 5.88
CA GLN A 102 2.99 7.85 4.50
C GLN A 102 4.16 8.59 3.83
N ARG A 103 4.81 9.53 4.53
CA ARG A 103 5.99 10.24 4.03
C ARG A 103 7.16 9.30 3.74
N ASP A 104 7.38 8.30 4.57
CA ASP A 104 8.44 7.31 4.36
C ASP A 104 8.15 6.41 3.15
N ILE A 105 6.89 6.03 2.92
CA ILE A 105 6.47 5.28 1.73
C ILE A 105 6.71 6.10 0.45
N VAL A 106 6.34 7.39 0.46
CA VAL A 106 6.58 8.28 -0.70
C VAL A 106 8.08 8.41 -0.98
N LYS A 107 8.90 8.63 0.05
CA LYS A 107 10.36 8.70 -0.09
C LYS A 107 10.94 7.38 -0.63
N PHE A 108 10.46 6.25 -0.14
CA PHE A 108 10.86 4.93 -0.62
C PHE A 108 10.53 4.75 -2.11
N CYS A 109 9.30 5.06 -2.52
CA CYS A 109 8.89 4.95 -3.92
C CYS A 109 9.73 5.87 -4.82
N LYS A 110 9.99 7.11 -4.37
CA LYS A 110 10.84 8.06 -5.10
C LYS A 110 12.26 7.56 -5.28
N ASN A 111 12.87 7.03 -4.22
CA ASN A 111 14.26 6.55 -4.25
C ASN A 111 14.42 5.30 -5.10
N GLU A 112 13.44 4.40 -5.08
CA GLU A 112 13.45 3.14 -5.84
C GLU A 112 12.85 3.26 -7.24
N GLY A 113 12.34 4.44 -7.62
CA GLY A 113 11.70 4.66 -8.92
C GLY A 113 10.39 3.90 -9.12
N LEU A 114 9.63 3.68 -8.05
CA LEU A 114 8.37 2.94 -8.06
C LEU A 114 7.18 3.89 -8.24
N VAL A 115 6.20 3.46 -9.03
CA VAL A 115 4.89 4.12 -9.07
C VAL A 115 4.11 3.76 -7.80
N LEU A 116 3.62 4.77 -7.09
CA LEU A 116 2.75 4.57 -5.93
C LEU A 116 1.28 4.51 -6.37
N LEU A 117 0.63 3.37 -6.16
CA LEU A 117 -0.80 3.18 -6.40
C LEU A 117 -1.55 3.19 -5.07
N ALA A 118 -1.99 4.36 -4.63
CA ALA A 118 -2.76 4.55 -3.42
C ALA A 118 -4.28 4.37 -3.67
N ASP A 119 -4.85 3.28 -3.16
CA ASP A 119 -6.28 2.99 -3.17
C ASP A 119 -6.94 3.59 -1.92
N GLU A 120 -7.57 4.76 -2.10
CA GLU A 120 -8.22 5.53 -1.05
C GLU A 120 -9.77 5.51 -1.14
N VAL A 121 -10.36 4.45 -1.70
CA VAL A 121 -11.82 4.36 -1.91
C VAL A 121 -12.64 4.43 -0.61
N HIS A 122 -12.06 4.07 0.53
CA HIS A 122 -12.73 4.09 1.84
C HIS A 122 -12.44 5.35 2.67
N GLN A 123 -11.87 6.40 2.08
CA GLN A 123 -11.55 7.63 2.81
C GLN A 123 -12.75 8.28 3.52
N GLY A 124 -13.99 8.06 3.04
CA GLY A 124 -15.21 8.53 3.70
C GLY A 124 -15.72 7.64 4.85
N ASN A 125 -15.06 6.52 5.14
CA ASN A 125 -15.58 5.44 5.99
C ASN A 125 -14.74 5.23 7.27
N VAL A 126 -14.15 6.29 7.82
CA VAL A 126 -13.50 6.26 9.15
C VAL A 126 -14.50 6.60 10.23
N TYR A 127 -14.66 5.68 11.17
CA TYR A 127 -15.63 5.78 12.28
C TYR A 127 -14.93 5.87 13.65
N VAL A 128 -13.61 6.04 13.66
CA VAL A 128 -12.81 6.23 14.88
C VAL A 128 -12.59 7.74 15.04
N PRO A 129 -13.16 8.38 16.09
CA PRO A 129 -13.12 9.84 16.24
C PRO A 129 -11.72 10.45 16.30
N GLU A 130 -10.71 9.66 16.70
CA GLU A 130 -9.33 10.09 16.92
C GLU A 130 -8.42 9.89 15.69
N LYS A 131 -8.93 9.32 14.58
CA LYS A 131 -8.14 9.08 13.38
C LYS A 131 -8.54 10.03 12.26
N GLU A 132 -7.60 10.88 11.85
CA GLU A 132 -7.70 11.66 10.63
C GLU A 132 -7.07 10.90 9.45
N ILE A 133 -7.70 10.94 8.28
CA ILE A 133 -7.11 10.40 7.05
C ILE A 133 -6.44 11.54 6.32
N HIS A 134 -5.15 11.38 6.08
CA HIS A 134 -4.40 12.23 5.17
C HIS A 134 -4.31 11.54 3.81
N SER A 135 -4.78 12.23 2.76
CA SER A 135 -4.63 11.74 1.39
C SER A 135 -3.19 11.91 0.93
N PHE A 136 -2.65 10.92 0.24
CA PHE A 136 -1.29 10.99 -0.32
C PHE A 136 -1.10 12.17 -1.27
N LYS A 137 -2.16 12.58 -1.99
CA LYS A 137 -2.12 13.74 -2.90
C LYS A 137 -1.84 15.05 -2.16
N PHE A 138 -2.33 15.19 -0.92
CA PHE A 138 -2.14 16.40 -0.13
C PHE A 138 -0.71 16.51 0.42
N GLN A 139 -0.06 15.38 0.70
CA GLN A 139 1.29 15.35 1.25
C GLN A 139 2.39 15.64 0.23
N GLU A 140 2.22 15.23 -1.04
CA GLU A 140 3.14 15.67 -2.10
C GLU A 140 3.13 17.20 -2.23
N SER A 141 1.95 17.85 -2.25
CA SER A 141 1.87 19.31 -2.37
C SER A 141 2.57 20.06 -1.23
N CYS A 142 2.47 19.58 0.02
CA CYS A 142 3.20 20.20 1.14
C CYS A 142 4.72 20.05 1.03
N GLN A 143 5.23 18.97 0.43
CA GLN A 143 6.67 18.81 0.22
C GLN A 143 7.21 19.71 -0.90
N VAL A 144 6.40 20.02 -1.92
CA VAL A 144 6.78 21.00 -2.96
C VAL A 144 6.90 22.40 -2.35
N ASP A 145 5.99 22.75 -1.44
CA ASP A 145 6.00 24.06 -0.76
C ASP A 145 7.17 24.22 0.24
N GLU A 146 7.65 23.14 0.85
CA GLU A 146 8.83 23.16 1.73
C GLU A 146 10.15 23.26 0.93
N LEU A 147 10.23 22.66 -0.26
CA LEU A 147 11.41 22.72 -1.13
C LEU A 147 11.54 24.02 -1.94
N GLN A 148 10.52 24.89 -1.93
CA GLN A 148 10.57 26.22 -2.54
C GLN A 148 10.84 27.36 -1.54
N ARG A 149 11.14 27.03 -0.27
CA ARG A 149 11.45 28.01 0.78
C ARG A 149 12.94 28.16 1.11
N ASP A 150 13.82 27.52 0.36
CA ASP A 150 15.28 27.66 0.45
C ASP A 150 15.88 28.29 -0.82
#